data_AF-A0A523U5N2-F1
#
_entry.id   AF-A0A523U5N2-F1
#
_cell.length_a   1.000
_cell.length_b   1.000
_cell.length_c   1.000
_cell.angle_alpha   90.00
_cell.angle_beta   90.00
_cell.angle_gamma   90.00
#
_symmetry.space_group_name_H-M   'P 1'
#
loop_
_entity.id
_entity.type
_entity.pdbx_description
1 polymer ?
#
loop_
_entity_poly.entity_id
_entity_poly.type
_entity_poly.pdbx_seq_one_letter_code
_entity_poly.pdbx_strand_id
1 'polypeptide(L)' 'MNKEEVKAPRNIRIRPSVLHQARIAAVTAKKSLGQWLEEAIAEKIERDKGQSAK' A
#
# COMPACT_ATOMS: atom_id res chain seq x y z
N MET A 1 -13.28 3.82 21.78
CA MET A 1 -13.61 4.77 20.69
C MET A 1 -12.38 4.85 19.80
N ASN A 2 -12.31 4.00 18.76
CA ASN A 2 -11.19 4.03 17.82
C ASN A 2 -11.34 5.32 17.03
N LYS A 3 -10.40 6.26 17.18
CA LYS A 3 -10.29 7.41 16.28
C LYS A 3 -10.11 6.83 14.89
N GLU A 4 -11.12 6.94 14.04
CA GLU A 4 -10.92 6.69 12.61
C GLU A 4 -9.86 7.69 12.14
N GLU A 5 -8.69 7.17 11.76
CA GLU A 5 -7.63 8.02 11.26
C GLU A 5 -8.10 8.69 9.97
N VAL A 6 -8.09 10.02 9.96
CA VAL A 6 -8.53 10.78 8.80
C VAL A 6 -7.52 10.61 7.65
N LYS A 7 -8.00 9.97 6.58
CA LYS A 7 -7.63 10.17 5.16
C LYS A 7 -6.87 11.46 4.85
N ALA A 8 -5.54 11.50 4.94
CA ALA A 8 -4.77 12.70 4.58
C ALA A 8 -3.73 12.43 3.48
N PRO A 9 -3.52 13.36 2.52
CA PRO A 9 -2.50 13.19 1.49
C PRO A 9 -1.11 13.16 2.10
N ARG A 10 -0.28 12.21 1.65
CA ARG A 10 1.13 12.07 2.03
C ARG A 10 2.00 12.03 0.78
N ASN A 11 3.11 12.75 0.81
CA ASN A 11 4.10 12.75 -0.25
C ASN A 11 5.23 11.78 0.09
N ILE A 12 5.50 10.84 -0.82
CA ILE A 12 6.57 9.85 -0.68
C ILE A 12 7.46 9.97 -1.92
N ARG A 13 8.78 9.95 -1.72
CA ARG A 13 9.73 9.87 -2.84
C ARG A 13 9.68 8.47 -3.41
N ILE A 14 9.38 8.36 -4.70
CA ILE A 14 9.27 7.09 -5.42
C ILE A 14 9.89 7.24 -6.81
N ARG A 15 10.49 6.17 -7.32
CA ARG A 15 10.98 6.14 -8.70
C ARG A 15 9.79 6.31 -9.67
N PRO A 16 9.86 7.18 -10.70
CA PRO A 16 8.74 7.41 -11.61
C PRO A 16 8.24 6.13 -12.31
N SER A 17 9.15 5.24 -12.70
CA SER A 17 8.82 3.95 -13.31
C SER A 17 8.01 3.05 -12.38
N VAL A 18 8.37 3.00 -11.09
CA VAL A 18 7.66 2.22 -10.07
C VAL A 18 6.28 2.82 -9.79
N LEU A 19 6.17 4.15 -9.73
CA LEU A 19 4.87 4.81 -9.59
C LEU A 19 3.93 4.49 -10.74
N HIS A 20 4.43 4.49 -11.97
CA HIS A 20 3.64 4.14 -13.16
C HIS A 20 3.12 2.69 -13.08
N GLN A 21 4.00 1.74 -12.76
CA GLN A 21 3.61 0.34 -12.57
C GLN A 21 2.58 0.17 -11.45
N ALA A 22 2.76 0.84 -10.31
CA ALA A 22 1.82 0.80 -9.20
C ALA A 22 0.44 1.36 -9.59
N ARG A 23 0.40 2.44 -10.40
CA ARG A 23 -0.87 2.99 -10.92
C ARG A 23 -1.57 2.02 -11.84
N ILE A 24 -0.85 1.35 -12.75
CA ILE A 24 -1.43 0.32 -13.62
C ILE A 24 -2.03 -0.79 -12.76
N ALA A 25 -1.27 -1.33 -11.82
CA ALA A 25 -1.72 -2.40 -10.93
C ALA A 25 -2.96 -2.01 -10.11
N ALA A 26 -2.99 -0.79 -9.56
CA ALA A 26 -4.14 -0.28 -8.81
C ALA A 26 -5.40 -0.17 -9.68
N VAL A 27 -5.28 0.36 -10.91
CA VAL A 27 -6.40 0.48 -11.86
C VAL A 27 -6.90 -0.90 -12.29
N THR A 28 -6.00 -1.84 -12.62
CA THR A 28 -6.36 -3.22 -12.96
C THR A 28 -7.11 -3.91 -11.82
N ALA A 29 -6.74 -3.64 -10.57
CA ALA A 29 -7.42 -4.14 -9.38
C ALA A 29 -8.72 -3.39 -9.03
N LYS A 30 -9.12 -2.38 -9.80
CA LYS A 30 -10.26 -1.46 -9.53
C LYS A 30 -10.16 -0.76 -8.17
N LYS A 31 -8.96 -0.36 -7.77
CA LYS A 31 -8.66 0.31 -6.50
C LYS A 31 -8.00 1.67 -6.72
N SER A 32 -8.05 2.53 -5.70
CA SER A 32 -7.19 3.72 -5.68
C SER A 32 -5.73 3.31 -5.42
N LEU A 33 -4.77 4.11 -5.88
CA LEU A 33 -3.35 3.86 -5.62
C LEU A 33 -3.06 3.78 -4.11
N GLY A 34 -3.70 4.64 -3.32
CA GLY A 34 -3.55 4.65 -1.85
C GLY A 34 -4.04 3.34 -1.23
N GLN A 35 -5.25 2.90 -1.56
CA GLN A 35 -5.78 1.63 -1.07
C GLN A 35 -4.92 0.43 -1.52
N TRP A 36 -4.48 0.43 -2.78
CA TRP A 36 -3.62 -0.62 -3.29
C TRP A 36 -2.28 -0.69 -2.55
N LEU A 37 -1.69 0.47 -2.19
CA LEU A 37 -0.48 0.55 -1.37
C LEU A 37 -0.73 0.10 0.07
N GLU A 38 -1.83 0.53 0.70
CA GLU A 38 -2.21 0.13 2.06
C GLU A 38 -2.29 -1.39 2.19
N GLU A 39 -2.95 -2.06 1.24
CA GLU A 39 -3.06 -3.52 1.19
C GLU A 39 -1.71 -4.20 0.96
N ALA A 40 -0.90 -3.71 0.02
CA ALA A 40 0.43 -4.25 -0.25
C ALA A 40 1.37 -4.14 0.97
N ILE A 41 1.26 -3.05 1.74
CA ILE A 41 1.99 -2.85 2.99
C ILE A 41 1.53 -3.86 4.04
N ALA A 42 0.21 -4.01 4.22
CA ALA A 42 -0.35 -4.98 5.17
C ALA A 42 0.10 -6.42 4.83
N GLU A 43 0.00 -6.82 3.57
CA GLU A 43 0.43 -8.14 3.10
C GLU A 43 1.93 -8.37 3.33
N LYS A 44 2.78 -7.36 3.05
CA LYS A 44 4.22 -7.44 3.30
C LYS A 44 4.52 -7.63 4.79
N ILE A 45 3.88 -6.86 5.66
CA ILE A 45 4.06 -6.95 7.11
C ILE A 45 3.62 -8.32 7.63
N GLU A 46 2.46 -8.83 7.21
CA GLU A 46 1.96 -10.13 7.63
C GLU A 46 2.86 -11.28 7.14
N ARG A 47 3.34 -11.20 5.89
CA ARG A 47 4.30 -12.16 5.36
C ARG A 47 5.59 -12.19 6.18
N ASP A 48 6.11 -11.02 6.54
CA ASP A 48 7.36 -10.91 7.28
C ASP A 48 7.20 -11.41 8.73
N LYS A 49 6.05 -11.15 9.38
CA LYS A 49 5.72 -11.73 10.70
C LYS A 49 5.67 -13.27 10.65
N GLY A 50 5.06 -13.83 9.61
CA GLY A 50 5.00 -15.28 9.40
C GLY A 50 6.36 -15.90 9.09
N GLN A 51 7.30 -15.13 8.53
CA GLN A 51 8.68 -15.55 8.27
C GLN A 51 9.59 -15.42 9.50
N SER A 52 9.31 -14.51 10.44
CA SER A 52 10.04 -14.42 11.72
C SER A 52 9.69 -15.50 12.75
N ALA A 53 8.66 -16.31 12.49
CA ALA A 53 8.22 -17.40 13.35
C ALA A 53 8.78 -18.78 12.93
N LYS A 54 9.81 -18.81 12.08
CA LYS A 54 10.52 -20.02 11.65
C LYS A 54 11.98 -19.98 12.02
#